data_AF-A0A7X8IEG0-F1
#
_entry.id   AF-A0A7X8IEG0-F1
#
_cell.length_a   1.000
_cell.length_b   1.000
_cell.length_c   1.000
_cell.angle_alpha   90.00
_cell.angle_beta   90.00
_cell.angle_gamma   90.00
#
_symmetry.space_group_name_H-M   'P 1'
#
loop_
_entity.id
_entity.type
_entity.pdbx_description
1 polymer ?
#
loop_
_entity_poly.entity_id
_entity_poly.type
_entity_poly.pdbx_seq_one_letter_code
_entity_poly.pdbx_strand_id
1 'polypeptide(L)'
;MQTTSLLQSILDKLRNVKQVGKGFSAQCPAHKDNRNSLSVSMGDEGRILLCCHAGCTNDAICSAVDIELKDLFPIQAKSLRKRIVATYDYTDESGKLLFQKVRYQPKDFRCRVPDGKGGWVWKMTGVQKVLYRLPSVIESTIVFVVEGEKDCDLLAQHDLVATCNYDGAGKWDVSYNSFFKDKVVFILPDNDEIGQKHVLNIFPQIRAVASDCRIVELPGLPDKGDVSNPVRHSICYVFDALKKIL
;
A
#
# COMPACT_ATOMS: atom_id res chain seq x y z
N MET A 1 -17.28 -15.18 9.73
CA MET A 1 -18.37 -16.09 10.12
C MET A 1 -19.55 -15.39 10.82
N GLN A 2 -19.36 -14.31 11.59
CA GLN A 2 -20.47 -13.64 12.32
C GLN A 2 -21.41 -12.74 11.47
N THR A 3 -20.92 -12.11 10.41
CA THR A 3 -21.76 -11.17 9.61
C THR A 3 -22.80 -11.88 8.75
N THR A 4 -22.44 -13.05 8.18
CA THR A 4 -23.37 -13.90 7.43
C THR A 4 -24.47 -14.46 8.33
N SER A 5 -24.16 -14.77 9.60
CA SER A 5 -25.17 -15.20 10.58
C SER A 5 -26.11 -14.08 11.02
N LEU A 6 -25.63 -12.82 11.09
CA LEU A 6 -26.48 -11.69 11.43
C LEU A 6 -27.44 -11.30 10.31
N LEU A 7 -26.96 -11.28 9.05
CA LEU A 7 -27.83 -11.05 7.91
C LEU A 7 -28.95 -12.10 7.87
N GLN A 8 -28.61 -13.38 8.07
CA GLN A 8 -29.61 -14.44 8.11
C GLN A 8 -30.62 -14.22 9.25
N SER A 9 -30.16 -13.87 10.45
CA SER A 9 -31.04 -13.56 11.58
C SER A 9 -32.00 -12.39 11.31
N ILE A 10 -31.60 -11.39 10.52
CA ILE A 10 -32.49 -10.28 10.14
C ILE A 10 -33.51 -10.77 9.10
N LEU A 11 -33.07 -11.53 8.09
CA LEU A 11 -33.96 -12.07 7.07
C LEU A 11 -35.02 -13.01 7.65
N ASP A 12 -34.67 -13.83 8.64
CA ASP A 12 -35.60 -14.76 9.30
C ASP A 12 -36.72 -14.03 10.06
N LYS A 13 -36.51 -12.76 10.46
CA LYS A 13 -37.50 -11.91 11.12
C LYS A 13 -38.41 -11.14 10.13
N LEU A 14 -38.13 -11.19 8.83
CA LEU A 14 -38.86 -10.47 7.79
C LEU A 14 -39.89 -11.35 7.08
N ARG A 15 -40.92 -10.71 6.50
CA ARG A 15 -41.98 -11.40 5.75
C ARG A 15 -41.76 -11.28 4.24
N ASN A 16 -42.18 -12.33 3.51
CA ASN A 16 -42.12 -12.40 2.05
C ASN A 16 -40.74 -12.11 1.45
N VAL A 17 -39.69 -12.66 2.07
CA VAL A 17 -38.30 -12.47 1.65
C VAL A 17 -38.07 -13.13 0.29
N LYS A 18 -37.51 -12.37 -0.66
CA LYS A 18 -37.13 -12.82 -1.99
C LYS A 18 -35.73 -12.33 -2.33
N GLN A 19 -34.87 -13.20 -2.84
CA GLN A 19 -33.56 -12.80 -3.31
C GLN A 19 -33.68 -12.04 -4.64
N VAL A 20 -33.02 -10.89 -4.75
CA VAL A 20 -33.02 -10.04 -5.95
C VAL A 20 -31.58 -9.61 -6.22
N GLY A 21 -30.99 -10.14 -7.30
CA GLY A 21 -29.57 -9.93 -7.62
C GLY A 21 -28.66 -10.40 -6.48
N LYS A 22 -27.83 -9.49 -5.96
CA LYS A 22 -26.93 -9.75 -4.81
C LYS A 22 -27.55 -9.41 -3.44
N GLY A 23 -28.82 -9.00 -3.40
CA GLY A 23 -29.52 -8.61 -2.18
C GLY A 23 -30.86 -9.32 -2.01
N PHE A 24 -31.67 -8.79 -1.11
CA PHE A 24 -32.98 -9.32 -0.74
C PHE A 24 -34.02 -8.22 -0.75
N SER A 25 -35.26 -8.60 -1.06
CA SER A 25 -36.44 -7.78 -1.02
C SER A 25 -37.45 -8.42 -0.06
N ALA A 26 -38.04 -7.64 0.82
CA ALA A 26 -38.99 -8.10 1.82
C ALA A 26 -40.08 -7.05 2.10
N GLN A 27 -41.12 -7.46 2.83
CA GLN A 27 -42.09 -6.53 3.42
C GLN A 27 -41.43 -5.76 4.56
N CYS A 28 -41.71 -4.46 4.63
CA CYS A 28 -41.13 -3.62 5.67
C CYS A 28 -41.84 -3.90 7.01
N PRO A 29 -41.12 -4.20 8.10
CA PRO A 29 -41.72 -4.51 9.39
C PRO A 29 -42.23 -3.25 10.11
N ALA A 30 -41.79 -2.06 9.70
CA ALA A 30 -42.15 -0.78 10.32
C ALA A 30 -43.48 -0.19 9.81
N HIS A 31 -44.11 -0.79 8.80
CA HIS A 31 -45.45 -0.42 8.34
C HIS A 31 -46.18 -1.62 7.75
N LYS A 32 -47.47 -1.46 7.41
CA LYS A 32 -48.22 -2.49 6.70
C LYS A 32 -48.10 -2.25 5.19
N ASP A 33 -47.49 -3.18 4.47
CA ASP A 33 -47.48 -3.21 3.02
C ASP A 33 -48.03 -4.53 2.47
N ASN A 34 -48.56 -4.49 1.25
CA ASN A 34 -49.02 -5.68 0.51
C ASN A 34 -48.04 -6.11 -0.59
N ARG A 35 -46.93 -5.39 -0.73
CA ARG A 35 -45.84 -5.63 -1.68
C ARG A 35 -44.53 -5.32 -0.97
N ASN A 36 -43.45 -6.00 -1.36
CA ASN A 36 -42.15 -5.80 -0.74
C ASN A 36 -41.67 -4.37 -0.97
N SER A 37 -41.54 -3.60 0.12
CA SER A 37 -41.05 -2.21 0.10
C SER A 37 -39.66 -2.06 0.72
N LEU A 38 -39.13 -3.11 1.36
CA LEU A 38 -37.82 -3.12 2.00
C LEU A 38 -36.79 -3.82 1.12
N SER A 39 -35.66 -3.14 0.89
CA SER A 39 -34.44 -3.73 0.34
C SER A 39 -33.44 -3.97 1.45
N VAL A 40 -32.88 -5.18 1.49
CA VAL A 40 -31.82 -5.59 2.41
C VAL A 40 -30.62 -6.05 1.58
N SER A 41 -29.46 -5.46 1.77
CA SER A 41 -28.25 -5.86 1.05
C SER A 41 -27.01 -5.81 1.92
N MET A 42 -25.98 -6.53 1.49
CA MET A 42 -24.65 -6.41 2.07
C MET A 42 -23.90 -5.29 1.35
N GLY A 43 -23.51 -4.26 2.09
CA GLY A 43 -22.61 -3.22 1.63
C GLY A 43 -21.15 -3.58 1.87
N ASP A 44 -20.27 -2.63 1.54
CA ASP A 44 -18.84 -2.79 1.79
C ASP A 44 -18.55 -2.98 3.28
N GLU A 45 -17.48 -3.73 3.56
CA GLU A 45 -17.00 -4.01 4.92
C GLU A 45 -18.00 -4.75 5.81
N GLY A 46 -18.95 -5.49 5.20
CA GLY A 46 -19.90 -6.33 5.94
C GLY A 46 -21.04 -5.56 6.61
N ARG A 47 -21.28 -4.31 6.19
CA ARG A 47 -22.41 -3.51 6.66
C ARG A 47 -23.71 -4.01 6.05
N ILE A 48 -24.76 -4.07 6.85
CA ILE A 48 -26.09 -4.43 6.38
C ILE A 48 -26.83 -3.13 6.05
N LEU A 49 -27.22 -2.98 4.79
CA LEU A 49 -27.97 -1.83 4.29
C LEU A 49 -29.46 -2.17 4.29
N LEU A 50 -30.24 -1.34 4.96
CA LEU A 50 -31.70 -1.37 4.95
C LEU A 50 -32.20 -0.12 4.22
N CYS A 51 -33.11 -0.29 3.28
CA CYS A 51 -33.76 0.82 2.58
C CYS A 51 -35.24 0.52 2.36
N CYS A 52 -36.10 1.31 2.99
CA CYS A 52 -37.55 1.24 2.77
C CYS A 52 -37.96 2.31 1.75
N HIS A 53 -38.49 1.87 0.61
CA HIS A 53 -38.92 2.77 -0.48
C HIS A 53 -40.24 3.50 -0.17
N ALA A 54 -40.90 3.15 0.93
CA ALA A 54 -42.09 3.84 1.45
C ALA A 54 -41.77 4.94 2.48
N GLY A 55 -40.50 5.14 2.85
CA GLY A 55 -40.05 6.26 3.69
C GLY A 55 -39.87 5.96 5.18
N CYS A 56 -39.86 4.68 5.61
CA CYS A 56 -39.53 4.34 7.00
C CYS A 56 -38.05 4.63 7.30
N THR A 57 -37.77 5.12 8.52
CA THR A 57 -36.40 5.30 9.01
C THR A 57 -35.76 3.96 9.38
N ASN A 58 -34.42 3.92 9.35
CA ASN A 58 -33.69 2.72 9.75
C ASN A 58 -33.94 2.36 11.22
N ASP A 59 -34.06 3.36 12.11
CA ASP A 59 -34.40 3.12 13.52
C ASP A 59 -35.76 2.45 13.70
N ALA A 60 -36.78 2.85 12.92
CA ALA A 60 -38.10 2.24 12.98
C ALA A 60 -38.08 0.79 12.48
N ILE A 61 -37.29 0.51 11.43
CA ILE A 61 -37.12 -0.85 10.89
C ILE A 61 -36.36 -1.72 11.89
N CYS A 62 -35.26 -1.23 12.47
CA CYS A 62 -34.45 -1.95 13.46
C CYS A 62 -35.27 -2.28 14.71
N SER A 63 -36.01 -1.29 15.24
CA SER A 63 -36.90 -1.48 16.39
C SER A 63 -37.96 -2.55 16.12
N ALA A 64 -38.52 -2.58 14.89
CA ALA A 64 -39.54 -3.55 14.51
C ALA A 64 -39.02 -4.99 14.36
N VAL A 65 -37.71 -5.19 14.18
CA VAL A 65 -37.06 -6.51 14.12
C VAL A 65 -36.19 -6.80 15.33
N ASP A 66 -36.35 -6.03 16.41
CA ASP A 66 -35.65 -6.23 17.69
C ASP A 66 -34.13 -6.34 17.51
N ILE A 67 -33.55 -5.35 16.82
CA ILE A 67 -32.11 -5.11 16.72
C ILE A 67 -31.86 -3.63 16.96
N GLU A 68 -30.64 -3.29 17.36
CA GLU A 68 -30.23 -1.89 17.45
C GLU A 68 -29.56 -1.44 16.14
N LEU A 69 -29.61 -0.14 15.86
CA LEU A 69 -28.98 0.44 14.67
C LEU A 69 -27.49 0.09 14.58
N LYS A 70 -26.80 -0.02 15.73
CA LYS A 70 -25.38 -0.42 15.84
C LYS A 70 -25.13 -1.85 15.32
N ASP A 71 -26.12 -2.73 15.36
CA ASP A 71 -25.98 -4.12 14.95
C ASP A 71 -25.88 -4.25 13.42
N LEU A 72 -26.46 -3.30 12.66
CA LEU A 72 -26.26 -3.20 11.21
C LEU A 72 -24.79 -2.98 10.82
N PHE A 73 -23.97 -2.59 11.80
CA PHE A 73 -22.54 -2.37 11.71
C PHE A 73 -21.82 -3.41 12.59
N PRO A 74 -21.70 -4.68 12.16
CA PRO A 74 -21.00 -5.69 12.96
C PRO A 74 -19.60 -5.19 13.34
N ILE A 75 -19.29 -5.29 14.63
CA ILE A 75 -18.08 -4.72 15.30
C ILE A 75 -16.75 -5.26 14.70
N GLN A 76 -16.80 -6.20 13.76
CA GLN A 76 -15.64 -6.69 13.01
C GLN A 76 -15.03 -5.67 12.05
N ALA A 77 -15.64 -4.49 11.88
CA ALA A 77 -14.99 -3.32 11.30
C ALA A 77 -14.62 -2.29 12.38
N LYS A 78 -14.01 -2.71 13.49
CA LYS A 78 -12.85 -1.92 13.96
C LYS A 78 -11.89 -1.96 12.77
N SER A 79 -11.96 -0.94 11.91
CA SER A 79 -10.82 -0.48 11.11
C SER A 79 -9.61 -0.76 11.99
N LEU A 80 -8.77 -1.73 11.57
CA LEU A 80 -7.49 -1.94 12.23
C LEU A 80 -6.85 -0.57 12.15
N ARG A 81 -6.86 0.17 13.28
CA ARG A 81 -6.43 1.57 13.31
C ARG A 81 -5.08 1.57 12.63
N LYS A 82 -5.00 2.20 11.46
CA LYS A 82 -3.82 2.11 10.61
C LYS A 82 -2.64 2.55 11.46
N ARG A 83 -1.76 1.60 11.81
CA ARG A 83 -0.60 1.85 12.65
C ARG A 83 0.57 2.13 11.72
N ILE A 84 1.25 3.24 11.93
CA ILE A 84 2.50 3.52 11.23
C ILE A 84 3.52 2.46 11.67
N VAL A 85 4.08 1.73 10.70
CA VAL A 85 5.10 0.70 10.93
C VAL A 85 6.46 1.07 10.36
N ALA A 86 6.52 2.06 9.47
CA ALA A 86 7.78 2.67 9.01
C ALA A 86 7.53 4.09 8.49
N THR A 87 8.57 4.92 8.56
CA THR A 87 8.61 6.27 7.99
C THR A 87 9.90 6.43 7.21
N TYR A 88 9.79 6.86 5.96
CA TYR A 88 10.90 7.04 5.04
C TYR A 88 11.03 8.54 4.72
N ASP A 89 12.18 9.09 5.05
CA ASP A 89 12.45 10.53 4.96
C ASP A 89 13.12 10.85 3.62
N TYR A 90 12.47 11.69 2.83
CA TYR A 90 13.01 12.20 1.57
C TYR A 90 13.57 13.59 1.80
N THR A 91 14.87 13.71 1.64
CA THR A 91 15.62 14.95 1.85
C THR A 91 16.17 15.48 0.53
N ASP A 92 16.36 16.80 0.45
CA ASP A 92 17.15 17.39 -0.63
C ASP A 92 18.64 17.02 -0.52
N GLU A 93 19.44 17.55 -1.44
CA GLU A 93 20.88 17.34 -1.53
C GLU A 93 21.64 17.80 -0.28
N SER A 94 21.08 18.74 0.49
CA SER A 94 21.66 19.25 1.74
C SER A 94 21.23 18.46 2.97
N GLY A 95 20.34 17.47 2.82
CA GLY A 95 19.75 16.72 3.93
C GLY A 95 18.52 17.38 4.56
N LYS A 96 18.00 18.46 3.99
CA LYS A 96 16.77 19.10 4.48
C LYS A 96 15.57 18.23 4.10
N LEU A 97 14.73 17.92 5.09
CA LEU A 97 13.52 17.13 4.90
C LEU A 97 12.51 17.85 3.97
N LEU A 98 12.21 17.20 2.84
CA LEU A 98 11.19 17.66 1.89
C LEU A 98 9.83 17.03 2.19
N PHE A 99 9.79 15.71 2.40
CA PHE A 99 8.57 14.98 2.73
C PHE A 99 8.90 13.62 3.35
N GLN A 100 7.89 12.96 3.91
CA GLN A 100 7.97 11.60 4.41
C GLN A 100 6.94 10.71 3.73
N LYS A 101 7.35 9.48 3.41
CA LYS A 101 6.46 8.39 3.03
C LYS A 101 6.26 7.47 4.23
N VAL A 102 5.01 7.24 4.59
CA VAL A 102 4.59 6.52 5.78
C VAL A 102 3.98 5.20 5.38
N ARG A 103 4.51 4.10 5.92
CA ARG A 103 3.95 2.75 5.73
C ARG A 103 3.05 2.38 6.91
N TYR A 104 1.87 1.88 6.62
CA TYR A 104 0.89 1.43 7.61
C TYR A 104 0.76 -0.09 7.68
N GLN A 105 0.17 -0.56 8.78
CA GLN A 105 -0.43 -1.88 8.92
C GLN A 105 -1.94 -1.73 9.23
N PRO A 106 -2.84 -2.36 8.46
CA PRO A 106 -2.63 -3.11 7.21
C PRO A 106 -1.92 -2.29 6.11
N LYS A 107 -1.29 -2.96 5.13
CA LYS A 107 -0.41 -2.34 4.12
C LYS A 107 -1.14 -1.19 3.41
N ASP A 108 -0.67 0.02 3.68
CA ASP A 108 -1.07 1.26 3.02
C ASP A 108 0.12 2.22 3.07
N PHE A 109 0.20 3.14 2.10
CA PHE A 109 1.25 4.15 2.05
C PHE A 109 0.62 5.54 1.94
N ARG A 110 1.13 6.48 2.73
CA ARG A 110 0.73 7.90 2.63
C ARG A 110 1.93 8.81 2.72
N CYS A 111 1.82 9.98 2.13
CA CYS A 111 2.89 10.96 2.16
C CYS A 111 2.47 12.20 2.92
N ARG A 112 3.44 12.80 3.61
CA ARG A 112 3.25 14.01 4.39
C ARG A 112 4.43 14.94 4.25
N VAL A 113 4.16 16.23 4.31
CA VAL A 113 5.15 17.31 4.18
C VAL A 113 5.23 18.04 5.51
N PRO A 114 6.42 18.45 6.00
CA PRO A 114 6.52 19.29 7.19
C PRO A 114 5.74 20.61 7.01
N ASP A 115 4.97 21.02 8.02
CA ASP A 115 4.21 22.29 7.98
C ASP A 115 5.04 23.52 8.40
N GLY A 116 6.32 23.32 8.74
CA GLY A 116 7.23 24.35 9.26
C GLY A 116 7.01 24.75 10.73
N LYS A 117 6.01 24.16 11.41
CA LYS A 117 5.64 24.42 12.81
C LYS A 117 5.75 23.16 13.69
N GLY A 118 6.39 22.11 13.18
CA GLY A 118 6.54 20.82 13.86
C GLY A 118 5.39 19.82 13.61
N GLY A 119 4.45 20.17 12.75
CA GLY A 119 3.36 19.31 12.31
C GLY A 119 3.52 18.82 10.86
N TRP A 120 2.42 18.27 10.32
CA TRP A 120 2.41 17.56 9.04
C TRP A 120 1.21 17.96 8.17
N VAL A 121 1.47 18.22 6.90
CA VAL A 121 0.45 18.36 5.84
C VAL A 121 0.38 17.06 5.05
N TRP A 122 -0.78 16.39 5.06
CA TRP A 122 -1.00 15.10 4.38
C TRP A 122 -1.33 15.27 2.89
N LYS A 123 -0.56 16.11 2.20
CA LYS A 123 -0.70 16.41 0.77
C LYS A 123 0.65 16.81 0.19
N MET A 124 1.01 16.21 -0.94
CA MET A 124 2.26 16.47 -1.66
C MET A 124 2.18 17.71 -2.57
N THR A 125 1.80 18.87 -2.03
CA THR A 125 1.66 20.11 -2.83
C THR A 125 2.96 20.91 -2.82
N GLY A 126 3.50 21.18 -4.01
CA GLY A 126 4.68 22.05 -4.17
C GLY A 126 6.00 21.42 -3.73
N VAL A 127 6.09 20.09 -3.67
CA VAL A 127 7.30 19.39 -3.24
C VAL A 127 7.90 18.62 -4.41
N GLN A 128 9.21 18.80 -4.62
CA GLN A 128 9.98 18.04 -5.59
C GLN A 128 10.13 16.58 -5.12
N LYS A 129 9.84 15.64 -6.02
CA LYS A 129 10.08 14.22 -5.77
C LYS A 129 11.54 13.91 -6.04
N VAL A 130 12.23 13.39 -5.03
CA VAL A 130 13.65 13.06 -5.09
C VAL A 130 13.85 11.56 -4.88
N LEU A 131 15.07 11.10 -5.16
CA LEU A 131 15.52 9.76 -4.80
C LEU A 131 15.56 9.58 -3.28
N TYR A 132 15.25 8.38 -2.81
CA TYR A 132 15.39 8.07 -1.39
C TYR A 132 16.88 8.05 -1.01
N ARG A 133 17.24 8.59 0.18
CA ARG A 133 18.64 8.69 0.65
C ARG A 133 19.57 9.49 -0.29
N LEU A 134 19.03 10.51 -0.96
CA LEU A 134 19.73 11.31 -1.97
C LEU A 134 21.13 11.81 -1.55
N PRO A 135 21.36 12.35 -0.34
CA PRO A 135 22.71 12.76 0.08
C PRO A 135 23.75 11.63 -0.02
N SER A 136 23.41 10.43 0.47
CA SER A 136 24.31 9.27 0.38
C SER A 136 24.59 8.85 -1.06
N VAL A 137 23.59 8.96 -1.96
CA VAL A 137 23.76 8.68 -3.41
C VAL A 137 24.75 9.65 -4.03
N ILE A 138 24.67 10.93 -3.68
CA ILE A 138 25.56 11.98 -4.20
C ILE A 138 27.00 11.72 -3.76
N GLU A 139 27.22 11.39 -2.50
CA GLU A 139 28.55 11.18 -1.91
C GLU A 139 29.24 9.88 -2.36
N SER A 140 28.47 8.86 -2.73
CA SER A 140 29.01 7.52 -2.99
C SER A 140 29.43 7.30 -4.43
N THR A 141 30.50 6.55 -4.67
CA THR A 141 30.92 6.15 -6.03
C THR A 141 30.19 4.90 -6.53
N ILE A 142 29.69 4.07 -5.61
CA ILE A 142 28.93 2.86 -5.88
C ILE A 142 27.52 3.03 -5.31
N VAL A 143 26.50 2.73 -6.12
CA VAL A 143 25.10 2.87 -5.71
C VAL A 143 24.28 1.67 -6.16
N PHE A 144 23.45 1.15 -5.26
CA PHE A 144 22.46 0.12 -5.53
C PHE A 144 21.09 0.77 -5.80
N VAL A 145 20.42 0.37 -6.86
CA VAL A 145 19.05 0.79 -7.19
C VAL A 145 18.12 -0.39 -6.96
N VAL A 146 17.20 -0.23 -6.02
CA VAL A 146 16.16 -1.21 -5.65
C VAL A 146 14.78 -0.60 -5.83
N GLU A 147 13.72 -1.41 -5.73
CA GLU A 147 12.34 -0.94 -5.96
C GLU A 147 11.71 -0.23 -4.76
N GLY A 148 12.12 -0.56 -3.53
CA GLY A 148 11.46 -0.11 -2.31
C GLY A 148 12.38 0.48 -1.24
N GLU A 149 11.82 1.36 -0.41
CA GLU A 149 12.56 2.01 0.68
C GLU A 149 13.01 1.02 1.76
N LYS A 150 12.21 -0.03 1.99
CA LYS A 150 12.55 -1.13 2.92
C LYS A 150 13.85 -1.83 2.52
N ASP A 151 14.04 -2.06 1.23
CA ASP A 151 15.23 -2.71 0.67
C ASP A 151 16.43 -1.79 0.72
N CYS A 152 16.21 -0.49 0.49
CA CYS A 152 17.24 0.53 0.69
C CYS A 152 17.75 0.54 2.13
N ASP A 153 16.84 0.54 3.10
CA ASP A 153 17.19 0.53 4.52
C ASP A 153 17.92 -0.76 4.92
N LEU A 154 17.51 -1.90 4.37
CA LEU A 154 18.19 -3.16 4.60
C LEU A 154 19.61 -3.15 4.03
N LEU A 155 19.81 -2.69 2.79
CA LEU A 155 21.14 -2.58 2.19
C LEU A 155 22.03 -1.60 2.99
N ALA A 156 21.46 -0.48 3.45
CA ALA A 156 22.15 0.50 4.26
C ALA A 156 22.62 -0.05 5.63
N GLN A 157 21.87 -0.99 6.24
CA GLN A 157 22.30 -1.68 7.47
C GLN A 157 23.56 -2.54 7.27
N HIS A 158 23.93 -2.82 6.02
CA HIS A 158 25.12 -3.59 5.65
C HIS A 158 26.21 -2.74 4.97
N ASP A 159 26.15 -1.42 5.17
CA ASP A 159 27.08 -0.42 4.63
C ASP A 159 27.05 -0.32 3.09
N LEU A 160 25.95 -0.71 2.46
CA LEU A 160 25.74 -0.55 1.02
C LEU A 160 24.82 0.65 0.76
N VAL A 161 25.27 1.56 -0.09
CA VAL A 161 24.50 2.75 -0.44
C VAL A 161 23.44 2.37 -1.47
N ALA A 162 22.18 2.47 -1.06
CA ALA A 162 21.04 2.10 -1.88
C ALA A 162 20.00 3.21 -1.98
N THR A 163 19.28 3.24 -3.11
CA THR A 163 18.21 4.19 -3.40
C THR A 163 17.08 3.54 -4.19
N CYS A 164 15.90 4.13 -4.11
CA CYS A 164 14.74 3.83 -4.94
C CYS A 164 14.04 5.13 -5.34
N ASN A 165 13.20 5.08 -6.38
CA ASN A 165 12.34 6.20 -6.73
C ASN A 165 11.09 6.24 -5.83
N TYR A 166 10.57 7.43 -5.58
CA TYR A 166 9.40 7.65 -4.73
C TYR A 166 8.15 6.84 -5.13
N ASP A 167 7.87 6.79 -6.44
CA ASP A 167 6.62 6.25 -6.98
C ASP A 167 6.64 4.72 -7.22
N GLY A 168 7.78 4.07 -6.96
CA GLY A 168 8.00 2.64 -7.22
C GLY A 168 8.13 2.30 -8.71
N ALA A 169 8.10 1.00 -9.01
CA ALA A 169 8.32 0.45 -10.34
C ALA A 169 7.45 1.12 -11.43
N GLY A 170 8.08 1.35 -12.59
CA GLY A 170 7.44 1.92 -13.77
C GLY A 170 7.28 3.44 -13.77
N LYS A 171 7.63 4.14 -12.68
CA LYS A 171 7.55 5.62 -12.58
C LYS A 171 8.91 6.27 -12.33
N TRP A 172 9.93 5.80 -13.05
CA TRP A 172 11.26 6.40 -13.02
C TRP A 172 11.25 7.76 -13.70
N ASP A 173 11.82 8.77 -13.05
CA ASP A 173 12.00 10.09 -13.64
C ASP A 173 13.41 10.18 -14.24
N VAL A 174 13.49 10.55 -15.52
CA VAL A 174 14.76 10.66 -16.26
C VAL A 174 15.73 11.68 -15.63
N SER A 175 15.22 12.68 -14.90
CA SER A 175 16.05 13.67 -14.20
C SER A 175 16.97 13.04 -13.16
N TYR A 176 16.59 11.88 -12.59
CA TYR A 176 17.38 11.15 -11.60
C TYR A 176 18.68 10.60 -12.16
N ASN A 177 18.76 10.38 -13.48
CA ASN A 177 19.94 9.80 -14.13
C ASN A 177 21.20 10.64 -13.87
N SER A 178 21.06 11.95 -13.74
CA SER A 178 22.17 12.87 -13.46
C SER A 178 22.93 12.54 -12.17
N PHE A 179 22.25 11.99 -11.15
CA PHE A 179 22.87 11.58 -9.89
C PHE A 179 23.75 10.34 -10.01
N PHE A 180 23.65 9.59 -11.11
CA PHE A 180 24.43 8.36 -11.34
C PHE A 180 25.64 8.58 -12.25
N LYS A 181 25.88 9.83 -12.68
CA LYS A 181 26.99 10.16 -13.57
C LYS A 181 28.33 9.75 -12.94
N ASP A 182 29.17 9.06 -13.72
CA ASP A 182 30.51 8.62 -13.32
C ASP A 182 30.55 7.64 -12.13
N LYS A 183 29.40 7.06 -11.75
CA LYS A 183 29.28 6.06 -10.67
C LYS A 183 29.20 4.63 -11.20
N VAL A 184 29.43 3.65 -10.33
CA VAL A 184 29.13 2.23 -10.57
C VAL A 184 27.75 1.92 -10.00
N VAL A 185 26.83 1.46 -10.84
CA VAL A 185 25.44 1.23 -10.44
C VAL A 185 25.06 -0.24 -10.54
N PHE A 186 24.46 -0.76 -9.47
CA PHE A 186 23.90 -2.11 -9.44
C PHE A 186 22.38 -2.03 -9.32
N ILE A 187 21.65 -2.59 -10.27
CA ILE A 187 20.19 -2.61 -10.29
C ILE A 187 19.71 -3.97 -9.81
N LEU A 188 18.91 -4.00 -8.74
CA LEU A 188 18.38 -5.22 -8.13
C LEU A 188 16.84 -5.22 -8.30
N PRO A 189 16.30 -5.92 -9.31
CA PRO A 189 14.85 -6.04 -9.50
C PRO A 189 14.18 -6.89 -8.42
N ASP A 190 12.91 -6.63 -8.18
CA ASP A 190 12.01 -7.61 -7.56
C ASP A 190 11.86 -8.81 -8.51
N ASN A 191 11.73 -10.01 -7.94
CA ASN A 191 11.58 -11.25 -8.70
C ASN A 191 10.14 -11.44 -9.21
N ASP A 192 9.68 -10.51 -10.05
CA ASP A 192 8.41 -10.58 -10.75
C ASP A 192 8.44 -9.88 -12.13
N GLU A 193 7.36 -9.99 -12.89
CA GLU A 193 7.27 -9.38 -14.23
C GLU A 193 7.31 -7.85 -14.22
N ILE A 194 6.88 -7.22 -13.12
CA ILE A 194 6.84 -5.75 -12.99
C ILE A 194 8.27 -5.24 -12.79
N GLY A 195 9.03 -5.89 -11.92
CA GLY A 195 10.43 -5.57 -11.67
C GLY A 195 11.30 -5.76 -12.91
N GLN A 196 11.08 -6.85 -13.64
CA GLN A 196 11.78 -7.09 -14.91
C GLN A 196 11.49 -5.99 -15.94
N LYS A 197 10.22 -5.58 -16.11
CA LYS A 197 9.85 -4.45 -16.99
C LYS A 197 10.46 -3.14 -16.52
N HIS A 198 10.54 -2.92 -15.20
CA HIS A 198 11.14 -1.73 -14.65
C HIS A 198 12.62 -1.64 -15.00
N VAL A 199 13.38 -2.72 -14.81
CA VAL A 199 14.81 -2.80 -15.13
C VAL A 199 15.06 -2.57 -16.62
N LEU A 200 14.29 -3.21 -17.50
CA LEU A 200 14.40 -3.00 -18.96
C LEU A 200 14.22 -1.53 -19.35
N ASN A 201 13.43 -0.77 -18.59
CA ASN A 201 13.24 0.66 -18.82
C ASN A 201 14.39 1.51 -18.25
N ILE A 202 14.85 1.26 -17.02
CA ILE A 202 15.83 2.13 -16.34
C ILE A 202 17.28 1.81 -16.69
N PHE A 203 17.61 0.55 -16.98
CA PHE A 203 18.98 0.12 -17.23
C PHE A 203 19.64 0.86 -18.39
N PRO A 204 19.03 0.98 -19.59
CA PRO A 204 19.66 1.71 -20.71
C PRO A 204 19.90 3.19 -20.38
N GLN A 205 19.01 3.79 -19.59
CA GLN A 205 19.07 5.21 -19.23
C GLN A 205 20.21 5.49 -18.24
N ILE A 206 20.34 4.66 -17.21
CA ILE A 206 21.43 4.76 -16.23
C ILE A 206 22.76 4.39 -16.89
N ARG A 207 22.79 3.34 -17.72
CA ARG A 207 24.01 2.89 -18.41
C ARG A 207 24.62 3.95 -19.32
N ALA A 208 23.80 4.86 -19.85
CA ALA A 208 24.24 5.96 -20.71
C ALA A 208 25.02 7.06 -19.96
N VAL A 209 24.87 7.16 -18.63
CA VAL A 209 25.49 8.20 -17.80
C VAL A 209 26.46 7.66 -16.76
N ALA A 210 26.23 6.44 -16.27
CA ALA A 210 27.08 5.78 -15.29
C ALA A 210 28.41 5.29 -15.89
N SER A 211 29.44 5.20 -15.05
CA SER A 211 30.74 4.61 -15.44
C SER A 211 30.58 3.11 -15.73
N ASP A 212 29.83 2.41 -14.89
CA ASP A 212 29.40 1.03 -15.10
C ASP A 212 27.98 0.84 -14.55
N CYS A 213 27.21 -0.04 -15.19
CA CYS A 213 25.86 -0.36 -14.74
C CYS A 213 25.61 -1.85 -14.97
N ARG A 214 25.21 -2.56 -13.92
CA ARG A 214 24.98 -4.01 -13.94
C ARG A 214 23.64 -4.35 -13.32
N ILE A 215 22.96 -5.33 -13.88
CA ILE A 215 21.77 -5.92 -13.29
C ILE A 215 22.23 -7.09 -12.42
N VAL A 216 21.76 -7.15 -11.18
CA VAL A 216 22.08 -8.23 -10.24
C VAL A 216 20.82 -8.99 -9.91
N GLU A 217 20.71 -10.20 -10.43
CA GLU A 217 19.64 -11.13 -10.08
C GLU A 217 20.05 -11.96 -8.87
N LEU A 218 19.23 -11.93 -7.82
CA LEU A 218 19.50 -12.68 -6.60
C LEU A 218 18.99 -14.13 -6.74
N PRO A 219 19.85 -15.15 -6.57
CA PRO A 219 19.45 -16.53 -6.77
C PRO A 219 18.53 -17.02 -5.64
N GLY A 220 17.46 -17.72 -6.02
CA GLY A 220 16.59 -18.41 -5.07
C GLY A 220 15.58 -17.52 -4.35
N LEU A 221 15.25 -16.35 -4.92
CA LEU A 221 14.09 -15.56 -4.51
C LEU A 221 12.79 -16.31 -4.82
N PRO A 222 11.76 -16.20 -3.96
CA PRO A 222 10.42 -16.66 -4.29
C PRO A 222 9.80 -15.75 -5.36
N ASP A 223 8.68 -16.17 -5.96
CA ASP A 223 7.86 -15.26 -6.78
C ASP A 223 7.48 -14.02 -5.96
N LYS A 224 7.71 -12.81 -6.53
CA LYS A 224 7.55 -11.50 -5.87
C LYS A 224 8.46 -11.27 -4.66
N GLY A 225 9.59 -11.98 -4.61
CA GLY A 225 10.61 -11.74 -3.62
C GLY A 225 11.52 -10.58 -3.99
N ASP A 226 11.99 -9.88 -2.97
CA ASP A 226 12.97 -8.80 -3.05
C ASP A 226 14.22 -9.16 -2.21
N VAL A 227 15.20 -8.24 -2.12
CA VAL A 227 16.43 -8.45 -1.32
C VAL A 227 16.15 -8.72 0.17
N SER A 228 14.97 -8.36 0.66
CA SER A 228 14.54 -8.63 2.04
C SER A 228 13.89 -10.01 2.24
N ASN A 229 13.77 -10.81 1.17
CA ASN A 229 13.08 -12.11 1.14
C ASN A 229 13.95 -13.32 0.70
N PRO A 230 15.17 -13.57 1.23
CA PRO A 230 15.96 -14.73 0.82
C PRO A 230 15.38 -16.04 1.41
N VAL A 231 15.00 -17.01 0.56
CA VAL A 231 14.34 -18.28 0.98
C VAL A 231 15.32 -19.41 1.26
N ARG A 232 16.58 -19.31 0.82
CA ARG A 232 17.51 -20.46 0.83
C ARG A 232 18.89 -20.20 1.42
N HIS A 233 19.31 -18.95 1.57
CA HIS A 233 20.59 -18.60 2.16
C HIS A 233 20.38 -17.49 3.19
N SER A 234 21.15 -17.50 4.28
CA SER A 234 21.15 -16.38 5.23
C SER A 234 21.30 -15.07 4.46
N ILE A 235 20.59 -14.03 4.88
CA ILE A 235 20.71 -12.68 4.33
C ILE A 235 22.18 -12.26 4.16
N CYS A 236 23.06 -12.68 5.08
CA CYS A 236 24.50 -12.49 5.03
C CYS A 236 25.16 -13.01 3.74
N TYR A 237 24.69 -14.12 3.16
CA TYR A 237 25.27 -14.67 1.93
C TYR A 237 25.00 -13.79 0.71
N VAL A 238 23.81 -13.17 0.63
CA VAL A 238 23.50 -12.21 -0.43
C VAL A 238 24.42 -11.00 -0.30
N PHE A 239 24.60 -10.49 0.92
CA PHE A 239 25.49 -9.38 1.19
C PHE A 239 26.97 -9.70 0.92
N ASP A 240 27.43 -10.89 1.29
CA ASP A 240 28.78 -11.36 0.98
C ASP A 240 28.99 -11.52 -0.52
N ALA A 241 27.98 -11.99 -1.26
CA ALA A 241 28.03 -12.07 -2.71
C ALA A 241 28.09 -10.67 -3.35
N LEU A 242 27.26 -9.73 -2.89
CA LEU A 242 27.28 -8.34 -3.36
C LEU A 242 28.64 -7.67 -3.07
N LYS A 243 29.19 -7.86 -1.86
CA LYS A 243 30.51 -7.32 -1.49
C LYS A 243 31.68 -7.91 -2.28
N LYS A 244 31.54 -9.11 -2.86
CA LYS A 244 32.55 -9.71 -3.76
C LYS A 244 32.50 -9.14 -5.18
N ILE A 245 31.40 -8.47 -5.56
CA ILE A 245 31.24 -7.83 -6.87
C ILE A 245 31.83 -6.40 -6.85
N LEU A 246 31.97 -5.83 -5.65
CA LEU A 246 32.65 -4.55 -5.37
C LEU A 246 34.16 -4.71 -5.40
#